data_AF-A0A838VJ31-F1
#
_entry.id   AF-A0A838VJ31-F1
#
_cell.length_a   1.000
_cell.length_b   1.000
_cell.length_c   1.000
_cell.angle_alpha   90.00
_cell.angle_beta   90.00
_cell.angle_gamma   90.00
#
_symmetry.space_group_name_H-M   'P 1'
#
loop_
_entity.id
_entity.type
_entity.pdbx_description
1 polymer ?
#
loop_
_entity_poly.entity_id
_entity_poly.type
_entity_poly.pdbx_seq_one_letter_code
_entity_poly.pdbx_strand_id
1 'polypeptide(L)'
;MLESKIRNYINYLGDYEYMAEVVTSPSVVDTLINSLQSNNSEIIGDTCLFIRDFVLICSRNDTCKQSWDSELESAIIPVLEHLLSANNHFIRTTVVYTLGKTCSYDSVPVMLDTFYQLRDRDPILLPRLVGELFWLGVENSWEILESMVLSNQYTTRWAVVEILQGFNYDSQEGEEDFLILQKFYAQLRLDAYPLARSQAEYQYQILNLQRRNHQENISKSDYRKQRKGLKKLEPCLSFSHIASRFRHYMYEHNLYTYTIKELQNFIERYLAEIS
;
A
#
# COMPACT_ATOMS: atom_id res chain seq x y z
N MET A 1 -5.61 -18.82 26.42
CA MET A 1 -4.17 -19.11 26.18
C MET A 1 -3.80 -18.90 24.71
N LEU A 2 -4.59 -19.42 23.76
CA LEU A 2 -4.33 -19.29 22.31
C LEU A 2 -4.31 -17.83 21.81
N GLU A 3 -5.26 -17.01 22.24
CA GLU A 3 -5.29 -15.58 21.92
C GLU A 3 -4.01 -14.85 22.36
N SER A 4 -3.47 -15.19 23.54
CA SER A 4 -2.20 -14.64 24.02
C SER A 4 -1.03 -15.11 23.17
N LYS A 5 -1.09 -16.30 22.56
CA LYS A 5 -0.04 -16.74 21.63
C LYS A 5 -0.07 -15.90 20.35
N ILE A 6 -1.26 -15.75 19.75
CA ILE A 6 -1.45 -14.94 18.53
C ILE A 6 -0.99 -13.49 18.76
N ARG A 7 -1.39 -12.86 19.87
CA ARG A 7 -0.99 -11.47 20.20
C ARG A 7 0.51 -11.31 20.43
N ASN A 8 1.17 -12.31 20.99
CA ASN A 8 2.61 -12.24 21.25
C ASN A 8 3.47 -12.76 20.09
N TYR A 9 2.87 -13.07 18.93
CA TYR A 9 3.57 -13.61 17.78
C TYR A 9 4.74 -12.72 17.30
N ILE A 10 4.68 -11.41 17.53
CA ILE A 10 5.80 -10.50 17.21
C ILE A 10 7.14 -10.90 17.87
N ASN A 11 7.09 -11.66 18.97
CA ASN A 11 8.29 -12.18 19.64
C ASN A 11 8.82 -13.49 19.01
N TYR A 12 8.09 -14.05 18.03
CA TYR A 12 8.31 -15.33 17.37
C TYR A 12 8.25 -15.19 15.84
N LEU A 13 8.60 -14.01 15.31
CA LEU A 13 8.52 -13.73 13.87
C LEU A 13 9.29 -14.78 13.05
N GLY A 14 8.58 -15.39 12.10
CA GLY A 14 9.13 -16.43 11.24
C GLY A 14 9.37 -17.79 11.92
N ASP A 15 9.00 -17.97 13.19
CA ASP A 15 9.09 -19.26 13.87
C ASP A 15 7.98 -20.19 13.36
N TYR A 16 8.39 -21.08 12.47
CA TYR A 16 7.52 -22.05 11.82
C TYR A 16 6.89 -23.05 12.81
N GLU A 17 7.64 -23.51 13.82
CA GLU A 17 7.14 -24.49 14.79
C GLU A 17 6.10 -23.86 15.72
N TYR A 18 6.34 -22.62 16.13
CA TYR A 18 5.37 -21.83 16.90
C TYR A 18 4.04 -21.67 16.15
N MET A 19 4.10 -21.28 14.87
CA MET A 19 2.90 -21.11 14.06
C MET A 19 2.13 -22.43 13.88
N ALA A 20 2.84 -23.53 13.63
CA ALA A 20 2.24 -24.86 13.51
C ALA A 20 1.53 -25.29 14.81
N GLU A 21 2.13 -25.03 15.98
CA GLU A 21 1.52 -25.31 17.29
C GLU A 21 0.22 -24.48 17.48
N VAL A 22 0.24 -23.20 17.08
CA VAL A 22 -0.93 -22.32 17.19
C VAL A 22 -2.07 -22.80 16.29
N VAL A 23 -1.80 -23.15 15.01
CA VAL A 23 -2.88 -23.52 14.07
C VAL A 23 -3.41 -24.94 14.26
N THR A 24 -2.66 -25.82 14.93
CA THR A 24 -3.14 -27.15 15.32
C THR A 24 -3.89 -27.14 16.65
N SER A 25 -3.92 -26.00 17.35
CA SER A 25 -4.66 -25.86 18.60
C SER A 25 -6.17 -25.87 18.36
N PRO A 26 -6.97 -26.56 19.19
CA PRO A 26 -8.42 -26.49 19.12
C PRO A 26 -8.95 -25.05 19.19
N SER A 27 -10.01 -24.76 18.45
CA SER A 27 -10.67 -23.44 18.41
C SER A 27 -9.79 -22.30 17.87
N VAL A 28 -8.77 -22.59 17.08
CA VAL A 28 -7.95 -21.54 16.44
C VAL A 28 -8.78 -20.65 15.52
N VAL A 29 -9.70 -21.22 14.75
CA VAL A 29 -10.61 -20.48 13.85
C VAL A 29 -11.42 -19.46 14.65
N ASP A 30 -12.14 -19.92 15.68
CA ASP A 30 -12.94 -19.05 16.56
C ASP A 30 -12.08 -17.97 17.21
N THR A 31 -10.86 -18.33 17.63
CA THR A 31 -9.94 -17.38 18.28
C THR A 31 -9.50 -16.28 17.31
N LEU A 32 -9.16 -16.64 16.07
CA LEU A 32 -8.79 -15.68 15.03
C LEU A 32 -9.97 -14.77 14.66
N ILE A 33 -11.17 -15.33 14.46
CA ILE A 33 -12.38 -14.55 14.16
C ILE A 33 -12.68 -13.57 15.29
N ASN A 34 -12.69 -14.03 16.55
CA ASN A 34 -12.94 -13.16 17.71
C ASN A 34 -11.89 -12.06 17.84
N SER A 35 -10.63 -12.35 17.51
CA SER A 35 -9.55 -11.36 17.55
C SER A 35 -9.70 -10.31 16.42
N LEU A 36 -10.12 -10.73 15.22
CA LEU A 36 -10.43 -9.83 14.11
C LEU A 36 -11.68 -8.99 14.34
N GLN A 37 -12.63 -9.47 15.14
CA GLN A 37 -13.84 -8.75 15.54
C GLN A 37 -13.63 -7.85 16.78
N SER A 38 -12.41 -7.76 17.29
CA SER A 38 -12.07 -6.88 18.40
C SER A 38 -12.25 -5.40 18.04
N ASN A 39 -12.63 -4.58 19.02
CA ASN A 39 -12.64 -3.12 18.85
C ASN A 39 -11.24 -2.48 18.97
N ASN A 40 -10.21 -3.27 19.26
CA ASN A 40 -8.84 -2.78 19.39
C ASN A 40 -8.04 -3.04 18.10
N SER A 41 -7.59 -1.96 17.47
CA SER A 41 -6.79 -2.02 16.24
C SER A 41 -5.44 -2.70 16.39
N GLU A 42 -4.85 -2.71 17.58
CA GLU A 42 -3.60 -3.44 17.86
C GLU A 42 -3.85 -4.95 17.80
N ILE A 43 -4.92 -5.43 18.43
CA ILE A 43 -5.29 -6.86 18.40
C ILE A 43 -5.55 -7.32 16.97
N ILE A 44 -6.30 -6.54 16.19
CA ILE A 44 -6.52 -6.82 14.77
C ILE A 44 -5.18 -6.81 14.02
N GLY A 45 -4.33 -5.82 14.31
CA GLY A 45 -2.99 -5.68 13.74
C GLY A 45 -2.12 -6.93 13.91
N ASP A 46 -1.99 -7.39 15.16
CA ASP A 46 -1.22 -8.57 15.53
C ASP A 46 -1.81 -9.85 14.91
N THR A 47 -3.14 -9.95 14.90
CA THR A 47 -3.84 -11.10 14.29
C THR A 47 -3.60 -11.16 12.78
N CYS A 48 -3.69 -10.01 12.09
CA CYS A 48 -3.41 -9.90 10.67
C CYS A 48 -1.93 -10.17 10.32
N LEU A 49 -0.99 -9.78 11.20
CA LEU A 49 0.43 -10.13 11.10
C LEU A 49 0.61 -11.65 11.19
N PHE A 50 0.02 -12.29 12.19
CA PHE A 50 0.08 -13.74 12.35
C PHE A 50 -0.49 -14.47 11.12
N ILE A 51 -1.69 -14.10 10.65
CA ILE A 51 -2.34 -14.73 9.49
C ILE A 51 -1.44 -14.62 8.25
N ARG A 52 -0.90 -13.43 7.97
CA ARG A 52 -0.06 -13.22 6.80
C ARG A 52 1.19 -14.10 6.84
N ASP A 53 1.91 -14.07 7.96
CA ASP A 53 3.17 -14.79 8.07
C ASP A 53 2.92 -16.30 8.08
N PHE A 54 1.81 -16.75 8.67
CA PHE A 54 1.35 -18.14 8.57
C PHE A 54 1.18 -18.58 7.10
N VAL A 55 0.43 -17.83 6.30
CA VAL A 55 0.20 -18.19 4.88
C VAL A 55 1.51 -18.14 4.07
N LEU A 56 2.32 -17.09 4.26
CA LEU A 56 3.55 -16.91 3.50
C LEU A 56 4.65 -17.92 3.85
N ILE A 57 4.81 -18.26 5.13
CA ILE A 57 5.94 -19.04 5.63
C ILE A 57 5.57 -20.51 5.78
N CYS A 58 4.37 -20.81 6.29
CA CYS A 58 3.96 -22.17 6.61
C CYS A 58 3.32 -22.92 5.44
N SER A 59 3.05 -22.26 4.30
CA SER A 59 2.55 -22.92 3.08
C SER A 59 3.47 -24.02 2.52
N ARG A 60 4.73 -24.08 2.98
CA ARG A 60 5.69 -25.14 2.65
C ARG A 60 5.53 -26.41 3.49
N ASN A 61 4.71 -26.38 4.54
CA ASN A 61 4.39 -27.55 5.34
C ASN A 61 2.97 -28.04 5.05
N ASP A 62 2.84 -29.35 4.80
CA ASP A 62 1.58 -29.95 4.39
C ASP A 62 0.46 -29.80 5.42
N THR A 63 0.76 -29.90 6.72
CA THR A 63 -0.24 -29.71 7.79
C THR A 63 -0.75 -28.27 7.80
N CYS A 64 0.15 -27.29 7.78
CA CYS A 64 -0.23 -25.88 7.78
C CYS A 64 -1.01 -25.50 6.52
N LYS A 65 -0.55 -25.98 5.36
CA LYS A 65 -1.25 -25.79 4.09
C LYS A 65 -2.65 -26.40 4.13
N GLN A 66 -2.78 -27.64 4.61
CA GLN A 66 -4.07 -28.29 4.75
C GLN A 66 -5.00 -27.53 5.71
N SER A 67 -4.50 -27.05 6.85
CA SER A 67 -5.29 -26.23 7.78
C SER A 67 -5.79 -24.93 7.13
N TRP A 68 -4.96 -24.28 6.31
CA TRP A 68 -5.37 -23.10 5.55
C TRP A 68 -6.47 -23.44 4.53
N ASP A 69 -6.18 -24.36 3.61
CA ASP A 69 -7.02 -24.67 2.45
C ASP A 69 -8.37 -25.29 2.84
N SER A 70 -8.46 -26.00 3.97
CA SER A 70 -9.67 -26.75 4.34
C SER A 70 -10.67 -26.00 5.22
N GLU A 71 -10.20 -25.08 6.06
CA GLU A 71 -11.03 -24.46 7.09
C GLU A 71 -10.75 -22.96 7.26
N LEU A 72 -9.49 -22.59 7.52
CA LEU A 72 -9.14 -21.22 7.89
C LEU A 72 -9.43 -20.20 6.80
N GLU A 73 -9.10 -20.48 5.54
CA GLU A 73 -9.30 -19.51 4.46
C GLU A 73 -10.77 -19.10 4.35
N SER A 74 -11.67 -20.09 4.23
CA SER A 74 -13.11 -19.87 4.08
C SER A 74 -13.74 -19.12 5.25
N ALA A 75 -13.17 -19.26 6.45
CA ALA A 75 -13.67 -18.64 7.66
C ALA A 75 -13.12 -17.22 7.88
N ILE A 76 -11.85 -16.96 7.52
CA ILE A 76 -11.13 -15.72 7.84
C ILE A 76 -11.28 -14.66 6.76
N ILE A 77 -11.26 -15.04 5.47
CA ILE A 77 -11.32 -14.08 4.36
C ILE A 77 -12.59 -13.20 4.42
N PRO A 78 -13.81 -13.73 4.63
CA PRO A 78 -15.01 -12.89 4.74
C PRO A 78 -14.96 -11.88 5.89
N VAL A 79 -14.29 -12.22 7.00
CA VAL A 79 -14.11 -11.30 8.13
C VAL A 79 -13.15 -10.18 7.77
N LEU A 80 -12.04 -10.50 7.09
CA LEU A 80 -11.10 -9.49 6.58
C LEU A 80 -11.77 -8.57 5.56
N GLU A 81 -12.53 -9.11 4.61
CA GLU A 81 -13.29 -8.33 3.64
C GLU A 81 -14.23 -7.33 4.31
N HIS A 82 -14.95 -7.75 5.36
CA HIS A 82 -15.81 -6.85 6.13
C HIS A 82 -15.03 -5.69 6.78
N LEU A 83 -13.82 -5.95 7.27
CA LEU A 83 -12.97 -4.94 7.91
C LEU A 83 -12.39 -3.92 6.92
N LEU A 84 -12.47 -4.13 5.60
CA LEU A 84 -12.13 -3.10 4.61
C LEU A 84 -13.01 -1.85 4.75
N SER A 85 -14.25 -2.02 5.23
CA SER A 85 -15.18 -0.92 5.51
C SER A 85 -15.05 -0.34 6.93
N ALA A 86 -14.11 -0.81 7.75
CA ALA A 86 -13.92 -0.29 9.10
C ALA A 86 -13.61 1.22 9.05
N ASN A 87 -14.14 2.01 10.00
CA ASN A 87 -13.86 3.45 10.06
C ASN A 87 -12.39 3.75 10.38
N ASN A 88 -11.69 2.84 11.07
CA ASN A 88 -10.30 3.00 11.47
C ASN A 88 -9.32 2.82 10.29
N HIS A 89 -8.53 3.84 9.99
CA HIS A 89 -7.51 3.85 8.93
C HIS A 89 -6.46 2.75 9.11
N PHE A 90 -6.01 2.49 10.35
CA PHE A 90 -4.99 1.48 10.63
C PHE A 90 -5.53 0.06 10.43
N ILE A 91 -6.80 -0.19 10.80
CA ILE A 91 -7.47 -1.47 10.51
C ILE A 91 -7.49 -1.70 9.00
N ARG A 92 -8.02 -0.75 8.22
CA ARG A 92 -8.07 -0.87 6.75
C ARG A 92 -6.67 -1.10 6.15
N THR A 93 -5.68 -0.36 6.61
CA THR A 93 -4.28 -0.47 6.12
C THR A 93 -3.74 -1.88 6.31
N THR A 94 -3.93 -2.46 7.50
CA THR A 94 -3.43 -3.80 7.79
C THR A 94 -4.22 -4.87 7.05
N VAL A 95 -5.54 -4.74 6.99
CA VAL A 95 -6.43 -5.70 6.30
C VAL A 95 -6.14 -5.76 4.80
N VAL A 96 -6.02 -4.61 4.14
CA VAL A 96 -5.62 -4.52 2.73
C VAL A 96 -4.32 -5.27 2.48
N TYR A 97 -3.34 -5.09 3.36
CA TYR A 97 -2.07 -5.81 3.23
C TYR A 97 -2.21 -7.31 3.42
N THR A 98 -2.98 -7.72 4.43
CA THR A 98 -3.18 -9.13 4.71
C THR A 98 -3.83 -9.81 3.52
N LEU A 99 -4.94 -9.29 2.98
CA LEU A 99 -5.61 -9.84 1.79
C LEU A 99 -4.66 -9.95 0.58
N GLY A 100 -3.87 -8.90 0.33
CA GLY A 100 -2.89 -8.92 -0.76
C GLY A 100 -1.80 -9.98 -0.59
N LYS A 101 -1.35 -10.22 0.64
CA LYS A 101 -0.27 -11.18 0.95
C LYS A 101 -0.73 -12.59 1.23
N THR A 102 -2.01 -12.80 1.51
CA THR A 102 -2.64 -14.12 1.49
C THR A 102 -3.07 -14.55 0.09
N CYS A 103 -2.77 -13.74 -0.95
CA CYS A 103 -3.16 -14.00 -2.33
C CYS A 103 -4.68 -14.24 -2.48
N SER A 104 -5.49 -13.45 -1.77
CA SER A 104 -6.94 -13.58 -1.78
C SER A 104 -7.54 -13.00 -3.07
N TYR A 105 -7.35 -13.71 -4.19
CA TYR A 105 -7.78 -13.28 -5.53
C TYR A 105 -9.29 -13.04 -5.60
N ASP A 106 -10.09 -13.85 -4.90
CA ASP A 106 -11.55 -13.70 -4.85
C ASP A 106 -12.01 -12.42 -4.12
N SER A 107 -11.12 -11.78 -3.35
CA SER A 107 -11.40 -10.51 -2.66
C SER A 107 -11.19 -9.28 -3.55
N VAL A 108 -10.65 -9.43 -4.76
CA VAL A 108 -10.40 -8.30 -5.69
C VAL A 108 -11.65 -7.45 -5.94
N PRO A 109 -12.86 -8.01 -6.19
CA PRO A 109 -14.07 -7.20 -6.37
C PRO A 109 -14.40 -6.32 -5.15
N VAL A 110 -14.25 -6.87 -3.93
CA VAL A 110 -14.53 -6.14 -2.68
C VAL A 110 -13.49 -5.06 -2.42
N MET A 111 -12.21 -5.36 -2.70
CA MET A 111 -11.12 -4.38 -2.62
C MET A 111 -11.29 -3.25 -3.65
N LEU A 112 -11.79 -3.56 -4.85
CA LEU A 112 -12.06 -2.58 -5.90
C LEU A 112 -13.24 -1.67 -5.54
N ASP A 113 -14.33 -2.23 -4.99
CA ASP A 113 -15.43 -1.41 -4.46
C ASP A 113 -14.95 -0.50 -3.33
N THR A 114 -14.15 -1.05 -2.40
CA THR A 114 -13.50 -0.29 -1.32
C THR A 114 -12.65 0.87 -1.87
N PHE A 115 -11.90 0.63 -2.95
CA PHE A 115 -11.12 1.68 -3.62
C PHE A 115 -12.02 2.83 -4.06
N TYR A 116 -13.13 2.57 -4.76
CA TYR A 116 -14.02 3.63 -5.24
C TYR A 116 -14.69 4.41 -4.09
N GLN A 117 -15.02 3.73 -2.99
CA GLN A 117 -15.58 4.38 -1.81
C GLN A 117 -14.57 5.29 -1.08
N LEU A 118 -13.28 4.93 -1.10
CA LEU A 118 -12.24 5.61 -0.34
C LEU A 118 -11.36 6.57 -1.17
N ARG A 119 -11.43 6.52 -2.51
CA ARG A 119 -10.57 7.26 -3.44
C ARG A 119 -10.38 8.74 -3.08
N ASP A 120 -11.45 9.41 -2.68
CA ASP A 120 -11.42 10.85 -2.36
C ASP A 120 -11.58 11.12 -0.85
N ARG A 121 -11.46 10.08 -0.02
CA ARG A 121 -11.65 10.13 1.44
C ARG A 121 -10.41 9.72 2.22
N ASP A 122 -9.63 8.77 1.71
CA ASP A 122 -8.44 8.23 2.37
C ASP A 122 -7.24 8.12 1.40
N PRO A 123 -6.69 9.24 0.92
CA PRO A 123 -5.55 9.24 -0.01
C PRO A 123 -4.30 8.54 0.57
N ILE A 124 -4.16 8.51 1.90
CA ILE A 124 -3.02 7.86 2.59
C ILE A 124 -3.04 6.34 2.41
N LEU A 125 -4.23 5.72 2.36
CA LEU A 125 -4.39 4.29 2.13
C LEU A 125 -4.16 3.88 0.66
N LEU A 126 -4.44 4.77 -0.30
CA LEU A 126 -4.53 4.42 -1.72
C LEU A 126 -3.27 3.76 -2.29
N PRO A 127 -2.03 4.24 -2.02
CA PRO A 127 -0.85 3.57 -2.56
C PRO A 127 -0.76 2.09 -2.19
N ARG A 128 -1.17 1.75 -0.95
CA ARG A 128 -1.21 0.37 -0.49
C ARG A 128 -2.34 -0.41 -1.14
N LEU A 129 -3.57 0.12 -1.13
CA LEU A 129 -4.73 -0.55 -1.71
C LEU A 129 -4.55 -0.82 -3.20
N VAL A 130 -4.12 0.17 -3.96
CA VAL A 130 -3.85 0.04 -5.39
C VAL A 130 -2.69 -0.91 -5.64
N GLY A 131 -1.62 -0.83 -4.85
CA GLY A 131 -0.49 -1.75 -4.96
C GLY A 131 -0.88 -3.21 -4.76
N GLU A 132 -1.73 -3.51 -3.76
CA GLU A 132 -2.21 -4.88 -3.53
C GLU A 132 -3.24 -5.32 -4.59
N LEU A 133 -4.11 -4.43 -5.09
CA LEU A 133 -4.98 -4.73 -6.24
C LEU A 133 -4.17 -5.12 -7.49
N PHE A 134 -3.09 -4.39 -7.77
CA PHE A 134 -2.22 -4.68 -8.92
C PHE A 134 -1.46 -5.98 -8.71
N TRP A 135 -0.99 -6.22 -7.48
CA TRP A 135 -0.35 -7.48 -7.10
C TRP A 135 -1.28 -8.69 -7.31
N LEU A 136 -2.57 -8.53 -7.02
CA LEU A 136 -3.59 -9.56 -7.23
C LEU A 136 -4.10 -9.66 -8.68
N GLY A 137 -3.56 -8.86 -9.61
CA GLY A 137 -3.86 -8.97 -11.03
C GLY A 137 -5.19 -8.35 -11.46
N VAL A 138 -5.61 -7.25 -10.84
CA VAL A 138 -6.81 -6.51 -11.28
C VAL A 138 -6.69 -6.09 -12.75
N GLU A 139 -7.72 -6.37 -13.56
CA GLU A 139 -7.67 -6.20 -15.02
C GLU A 139 -7.64 -4.73 -15.49
N ASN A 140 -8.24 -3.81 -14.73
CA ASN A 140 -8.43 -2.40 -15.08
C ASN A 140 -7.45 -1.46 -14.33
N SER A 141 -6.19 -1.87 -14.23
CA SER A 141 -5.16 -1.17 -13.44
C SER A 141 -4.95 0.28 -13.89
N TRP A 142 -4.98 0.54 -15.19
CA TRP A 142 -4.79 1.89 -15.73
C TRP A 142 -6.00 2.80 -15.52
N GLU A 143 -7.22 2.29 -15.65
CA GLU A 143 -8.46 3.02 -15.38
C GLU A 143 -8.54 3.46 -13.92
N ILE A 144 -8.05 2.61 -12.99
CA ILE A 144 -7.92 2.95 -11.57
C ILE A 144 -7.03 4.19 -11.41
N LEU A 145 -5.85 4.21 -12.03
CA LEU A 145 -4.94 5.36 -11.96
C LEU A 145 -5.52 6.60 -12.65
N GLU A 146 -6.14 6.45 -13.82
CA GLU A 146 -6.83 7.56 -14.51
C GLU A 146 -7.90 8.19 -13.61
N SER A 147 -8.69 7.37 -12.92
CA SER A 147 -9.71 7.87 -11.99
C SER A 147 -9.12 8.68 -10.82
N MET A 148 -7.91 8.32 -10.36
CA MET A 148 -7.20 9.05 -9.30
C MET A 148 -6.60 10.36 -9.83
N VAL A 149 -6.02 10.35 -11.03
CA VAL A 149 -5.46 11.56 -11.66
C VAL A 149 -6.55 12.59 -11.99
N LEU A 150 -7.77 12.13 -12.27
CA LEU A 150 -8.93 13.00 -12.49
C LEU A 150 -9.66 13.42 -11.21
N SER A 151 -9.19 12.99 -10.03
CA SER A 151 -9.81 13.36 -8.75
C SER A 151 -9.75 14.87 -8.51
N ASN A 152 -10.79 15.42 -7.88
CA ASN A 152 -10.79 16.80 -7.40
C ASN A 152 -9.82 17.02 -6.22
N GLN A 153 -9.45 15.94 -5.51
CA GLN A 153 -8.54 16.02 -4.37
C GLN A 153 -7.09 15.94 -4.84
N TYR A 154 -6.33 17.03 -4.63
CA TYR A 154 -4.93 17.04 -5.03
C TYR A 154 -4.09 15.98 -4.30
N THR A 155 -4.47 15.60 -3.07
CA THR A 155 -3.79 14.55 -2.30
C THR A 155 -3.98 13.17 -2.94
N THR A 156 -5.13 12.91 -3.55
CA THR A 156 -5.39 11.68 -4.33
C THR A 156 -4.57 11.69 -5.61
N ARG A 157 -4.55 12.80 -6.36
CA ARG A 157 -3.67 12.96 -7.53
C ARG A 157 -2.19 12.82 -7.18
N TRP A 158 -1.78 13.35 -6.02
CA TRP A 158 -0.40 13.26 -5.54
C TRP A 158 -0.02 11.83 -5.15
N ALA A 159 -0.93 11.06 -4.56
CA ALA A 159 -0.74 9.65 -4.25
C ALA A 159 -0.44 8.80 -5.50
N VAL A 160 -0.97 9.18 -6.68
CA VAL A 160 -0.64 8.52 -7.95
C VAL A 160 0.85 8.58 -8.24
N VAL A 161 1.52 9.70 -7.94
CA VAL A 161 2.96 9.88 -8.17
C VAL A 161 3.78 8.89 -7.34
N GLU A 162 3.30 8.48 -6.17
CA GLU A 162 3.91 7.43 -5.35
C GLU A 162 3.68 6.05 -5.97
N ILE A 163 2.45 5.75 -6.40
CA ILE A 163 2.11 4.48 -7.03
C ILE A 163 2.94 4.25 -8.29
N LEU A 164 3.05 5.26 -9.15
CA LEU A 164 3.82 5.20 -10.39
C LEU A 164 5.32 4.96 -10.16
N GLN A 165 5.87 5.34 -9.00
CA GLN A 165 7.28 5.05 -8.67
C GLN A 165 7.54 3.58 -8.35
N GLY A 166 6.51 2.84 -7.94
CA GLY A 166 6.60 1.41 -7.68
C GLY A 166 6.74 0.58 -8.95
N PHE A 167 6.40 1.14 -10.12
CA PHE A 167 6.59 0.48 -11.40
C PHE A 167 8.08 0.55 -11.79
N ASN A 168 8.70 -0.62 -11.90
CA ASN A 168 10.04 -0.72 -12.47
C ASN A 168 9.92 -0.72 -13.98
N TYR A 169 10.37 0.34 -14.64
CA TYR A 169 10.69 0.25 -16.05
C TYR A 169 12.01 -0.53 -16.19
N ASP A 170 11.89 -1.84 -16.44
CA ASP A 170 12.99 -2.58 -17.06
C ASP A 170 12.84 -2.49 -18.58
N SER A 171 13.91 -2.14 -19.28
CA SER A 171 13.96 -2.00 -20.74
C SER A 171 13.58 -3.25 -21.54
N GLN A 172 13.40 -4.40 -20.88
CA GLN A 172 12.91 -5.64 -21.50
C GLN A 172 11.39 -5.77 -21.47
N GLU A 173 10.69 -5.02 -20.62
CA GLU A 173 9.24 -4.95 -20.52
C GLU A 173 8.71 -3.72 -21.28
N GLY A 174 7.50 -3.83 -21.85
CA GLY A 174 7.10 -3.19 -23.11
C GLY A 174 7.21 -1.66 -23.17
N GLU A 175 7.49 -1.14 -24.37
CA GLU A 175 7.42 0.29 -24.70
C GLU A 175 6.06 0.91 -24.35
N GLU A 176 5.00 0.10 -24.32
CA GLU A 176 3.65 0.49 -23.92
C GLU A 176 3.58 0.98 -22.46
N ASP A 177 4.14 0.23 -21.50
CA ASP A 177 4.14 0.60 -20.09
C ASP A 177 4.90 1.91 -19.88
N PHE A 178 6.03 2.09 -20.57
CA PHE A 178 6.75 3.36 -20.57
C PHE A 178 5.87 4.53 -21.02
N LEU A 179 5.18 4.37 -22.15
CA LEU A 179 4.33 5.42 -22.70
C LEU A 179 3.17 5.77 -21.76
N ILE A 180 2.60 4.78 -21.09
CA ILE A 180 1.55 4.97 -20.09
C ILE A 180 2.08 5.72 -18.86
N LEU A 181 3.21 5.28 -18.27
CA LEU A 181 3.85 5.98 -17.16
C LEU A 181 4.19 7.42 -17.54
N GLN A 182 4.75 7.61 -18.74
CA GLN A 182 5.10 8.93 -19.27
C GLN A 182 3.85 9.81 -19.45
N LYS A 183 2.73 9.27 -19.95
CA LYS A 183 1.44 9.97 -20.07
C LYS A 183 0.96 10.48 -18.72
N PHE A 184 0.95 9.64 -17.69
CA PHE A 184 0.50 10.05 -16.36
C PHE A 184 1.39 11.13 -15.75
N TYR A 185 2.71 10.95 -15.78
CA TYR A 185 3.62 11.98 -15.28
C TYR A 185 3.53 13.28 -16.09
N ALA A 186 3.33 13.20 -17.41
CA ALA A 186 3.13 14.38 -18.26
C ALA A 186 1.84 15.16 -17.92
N GLN A 187 0.79 14.46 -17.48
CA GLN A 187 -0.42 15.10 -16.98
C GLN A 187 -0.19 15.72 -15.59
N LEU A 188 0.40 14.97 -14.65
CA LEU A 188 0.60 15.42 -13.27
C LEU A 188 1.64 16.54 -13.11
N ARG A 189 2.63 16.66 -14.02
CA ARG A 189 3.54 17.82 -14.05
C ARG A 189 2.86 19.14 -14.44
N LEU A 190 1.59 19.10 -14.84
CA LEU A 190 0.76 20.27 -15.08
C LEU A 190 -0.29 20.48 -13.97
N ASP A 191 -0.20 19.74 -12.86
CA ASP A 191 -1.14 19.86 -11.75
C ASP A 191 -1.17 21.30 -11.20
N ALA A 192 -2.37 21.75 -10.82
CA ALA A 192 -2.56 23.05 -10.20
C ALA A 192 -1.84 23.14 -8.83
N TYR A 193 -1.75 22.01 -8.11
CA TYR A 193 -1.14 21.99 -6.78
C TYR A 193 0.38 21.78 -6.85
N PRO A 194 1.20 22.66 -6.24
CA PRO A 194 2.66 22.63 -6.38
C PRO A 194 3.32 21.32 -5.97
N LEU A 195 2.86 20.65 -4.91
CA LEU A 195 3.48 19.43 -4.39
C LEU A 195 3.39 18.25 -5.38
N ALA A 196 2.18 17.99 -5.89
CA ALA A 196 1.95 16.97 -6.90
C ALA A 196 2.75 17.29 -8.17
N ARG A 197 2.69 18.55 -8.62
CA ARG A 197 3.42 19.02 -9.79
C ARG A 197 4.93 18.84 -9.67
N SER A 198 5.53 19.26 -8.56
CA SER A 198 6.99 19.19 -8.37
C SER A 198 7.49 17.74 -8.30
N GLN A 199 6.77 16.87 -7.59
CA GLN A 199 7.16 15.46 -7.51
C GLN A 199 6.99 14.78 -8.89
N ALA A 200 5.90 15.06 -9.60
CA ALA A 200 5.67 14.53 -10.95
C ALA A 200 6.72 15.02 -11.96
N GLU A 201 7.11 16.30 -11.91
CA GLU A 201 8.18 16.86 -12.75
C GLU A 201 9.49 16.10 -12.54
N TYR A 202 9.89 15.92 -11.29
CA TYR A 202 11.12 15.22 -10.96
C TYR A 202 11.11 13.79 -11.51
N GLN A 203 10.03 13.05 -11.27
CA GLN A 203 9.90 11.67 -11.75
C GLN A 203 9.82 11.57 -13.26
N TYR A 204 9.14 12.50 -13.94
CA TYR A 204 9.12 12.57 -15.39
C TYR A 204 10.53 12.68 -15.99
N GLN A 205 11.38 13.53 -15.40
CA GLN A 205 12.76 13.71 -15.88
C GLN A 205 13.64 12.49 -15.56
N ILE A 206 13.42 11.82 -14.43
CA ILE A 206 14.09 10.55 -14.10
C ILE A 206 13.73 9.47 -15.11
N LEU A 207 12.43 9.32 -15.43
CA LEU A 207 11.92 8.37 -16.40
C LEU A 207 12.52 8.61 -17.80
N ASN A 208 12.58 9.86 -18.25
CA ASN A 208 13.22 10.21 -19.53
C ASN A 208 14.72 9.93 -19.55
N LEU A 209 15.42 10.14 -18.42
CA LEU A 209 16.83 9.80 -18.32
C LEU A 209 17.05 8.28 -18.37
N GLN A 210 16.17 7.49 -17.73
CA GLN A 210 16.19 6.04 -17.83
C GLN A 210 16.00 5.58 -19.28
N ARG A 211 14.97 6.08 -19.99
CA ARG A 211 14.74 5.73 -21.41
C ARG A 211 15.96 6.00 -22.27
N ARG A 212 16.54 7.21 -22.18
CA ARG A 212 17.73 7.56 -22.96
C ARG A 212 18.94 6.71 -22.61
N ASN A 213 19.13 6.36 -21.33
CA ASN A 213 20.18 5.45 -20.92
C ASN A 213 20.09 4.09 -21.64
N HIS A 214 18.88 3.57 -21.83
CA HIS A 214 18.63 2.32 -22.55
C HIS A 214 18.72 2.46 -24.07
N GLN A 215 18.16 3.52 -24.67
CA GLN A 215 18.10 3.70 -26.13
C GLN A 215 19.42 4.21 -26.73
N GLU A 216 20.11 5.10 -26.02
CA GLU A 216 21.29 5.81 -26.52
C GLU A 216 22.60 5.24 -25.96
N ASN A 217 22.55 4.20 -25.12
CA ASN A 217 23.70 3.60 -24.44
C ASN A 217 24.60 4.65 -23.75
N ILE A 218 23.99 5.56 -23.00
CA ILE A 218 24.69 6.64 -22.30
C ILE A 218 25.77 6.04 -21.37
N SER A 219 26.95 6.64 -21.35
CA SER A 219 28.03 6.19 -20.46
C SER A 219 27.59 6.30 -18.99
N LYS A 220 28.05 5.37 -18.13
CA LYS A 220 27.77 5.42 -16.68
C LYS A 220 28.16 6.75 -16.04
N SER A 221 29.22 7.40 -16.54
CA SER A 221 29.68 8.71 -16.07
C SER A 221 28.68 9.81 -16.43
N ASP A 222 28.23 9.85 -17.68
CA ASP A 222 27.28 10.85 -18.16
C ASP A 222 25.91 10.67 -17.51
N TYR A 223 25.44 9.43 -17.34
CA TYR A 223 24.22 9.14 -16.61
C TYR A 223 24.26 9.70 -15.18
N ARG A 224 25.37 9.45 -14.44
CA ARG A 224 25.57 9.99 -13.09
C ARG A 224 25.59 11.52 -13.07
N LYS A 225 26.24 12.15 -14.06
CA LYS A 225 26.29 13.61 -14.20
C LYS A 225 24.89 14.19 -14.44
N GLN A 226 24.12 13.60 -15.35
CA GLN A 226 22.74 14.02 -15.64
C GLN A 226 21.83 13.82 -14.44
N ARG A 227 21.90 12.65 -13.78
CA ARG A 227 21.13 12.37 -12.56
C ARG A 227 21.47 13.34 -11.42
N LYS A 228 22.74 13.70 -11.25
CA LYS A 228 23.15 14.74 -10.29
C LYS A 228 22.58 16.11 -10.68
N GLY A 229 22.49 16.43 -11.96
CA GLY A 229 21.83 17.64 -12.45
C GLY A 229 20.35 17.71 -12.10
N LEU A 230 19.65 16.57 -12.17
CA LEU A 230 18.22 16.45 -11.83
C LEU A 230 17.93 16.66 -10.34
N LYS A 231 18.91 16.52 -9.43
CA LYS A 231 18.71 16.79 -8.00
C LYS A 231 18.20 18.20 -7.69
N LYS A 232 18.42 19.16 -8.60
CA LYS A 232 17.87 20.52 -8.46
C LYS A 232 16.34 20.58 -8.58
N LEU A 233 15.74 19.56 -9.18
CA LEU A 233 14.29 19.40 -9.33
C LEU A 233 13.68 18.51 -8.25
N GLU A 234 14.51 17.91 -7.38
CA GLU A 234 14.04 17.02 -6.32
C GLU A 234 13.04 17.77 -5.41
N PRO A 235 11.83 17.22 -5.19
CA PRO A 235 10.83 17.91 -4.41
C PRO A 235 11.26 18.00 -2.95
N CYS A 236 10.92 19.10 -2.27
CA CYS A 236 11.20 19.25 -0.84
C CYS A 236 10.42 18.23 0.01
N LEU A 237 9.28 17.75 -0.49
CA LEU A 237 8.44 16.75 0.15
C LEU A 237 7.91 15.76 -0.89
N SER A 238 7.91 14.48 -0.52
CA SER A 238 7.18 13.44 -1.25
C SER A 238 5.86 13.09 -0.56
N PHE A 239 4.94 12.50 -1.33
CA PHE A 239 3.70 11.97 -0.78
C PHE A 239 3.97 10.91 0.30
N SER A 240 4.87 9.95 0.04
CA SER A 240 5.29 8.93 1.03
C SER A 240 5.79 9.53 2.34
N HIS A 241 6.60 10.58 2.28
CA HIS A 241 7.11 11.27 3.46
C HIS A 241 5.98 11.90 4.27
N ILE A 242 5.10 12.66 3.62
CA ILE A 242 3.93 13.27 4.27
C ILE A 242 2.99 12.20 4.84
N ALA A 243 2.70 11.15 4.08
CA ALA A 243 1.85 10.07 4.50
C ALA A 243 2.38 9.36 5.76
N SER A 244 3.70 9.12 5.80
CA SER A 244 4.36 8.55 6.97
C SER A 244 4.27 9.47 8.18
N ARG A 245 4.58 10.76 8.01
CA ARG A 245 4.49 11.76 9.08
C ARG A 245 3.07 11.93 9.61
N PHE A 246 2.08 11.92 8.73
CA PHE A 246 0.68 12.04 9.12
C PHE A 246 0.18 10.80 9.87
N ARG A 247 0.55 9.58 9.43
CA ARG A 247 0.23 8.35 10.19
C ARG A 247 0.84 8.36 11.59
N HIS A 248 2.07 8.83 11.72
CA HIS A 248 2.72 8.98 13.02
C HIS A 248 1.99 10.01 13.90
N TYR A 249 1.65 11.18 13.35
CA TYR A 249 0.84 12.18 14.02
C TYR A 249 -0.50 11.60 14.51
N MET A 250 -1.21 10.86 13.64
CA MET A 250 -2.44 10.18 13.97
C MET A 250 -2.26 9.21 15.16
N TYR A 251 -1.21 8.40 15.12
CA TYR A 251 -0.90 7.45 16.20
C TYR A 251 -0.61 8.15 17.53
N GLU A 252 0.28 9.15 17.55
CA GLU A 252 0.65 9.89 18.77
C GLU A 252 -0.54 10.61 19.42
N HIS A 253 -1.55 10.98 18.63
CA HIS A 253 -2.74 11.69 19.09
C HIS A 253 -3.97 10.77 19.25
N ASN A 254 -3.81 9.45 19.14
CA ASN A 254 -4.90 8.47 19.19
C ASN A 254 -6.05 8.77 18.20
N LEU A 255 -5.70 9.26 17.01
CA LEU A 255 -6.62 9.53 15.91
C LEU A 255 -6.66 8.32 14.98
N TYR A 256 -7.82 7.67 14.90
CA TYR A 256 -8.01 6.48 14.05
C TYR A 256 -8.73 6.78 12.74
N THR A 257 -9.33 7.95 12.63
CA THR A 257 -10.06 8.47 11.46
C THR A 257 -9.58 9.87 11.15
N TYR A 258 -9.71 10.29 9.90
CA TYR A 258 -9.43 11.67 9.51
C TYR A 258 -10.30 12.09 8.31
N THR A 259 -10.42 13.38 8.12
CA THR A 259 -11.02 14.04 6.97
C THR A 259 -9.94 14.58 6.04
N ILE A 260 -10.25 14.75 4.76
CA ILE A 260 -9.33 15.37 3.80
C ILE A 260 -8.86 16.75 4.27
N LYS A 261 -9.74 17.53 4.90
CA LYS A 261 -9.39 18.85 5.43
C LYS A 261 -8.34 18.78 6.55
N GLU A 262 -8.42 17.78 7.43
CA GLU A 262 -7.42 17.58 8.48
C GLU A 262 -6.06 17.21 7.90
N LEU A 263 -6.03 16.34 6.90
CA LEU A 263 -4.80 16.01 6.17
C LEU A 263 -4.21 17.25 5.49
N GLN A 264 -5.04 18.06 4.81
CA GLN A 264 -4.59 19.28 4.13
C GLN A 264 -4.02 20.29 5.14
N ASN A 265 -4.71 20.52 6.26
CA ASN A 265 -4.23 21.40 7.33
C ASN A 265 -2.90 20.91 7.90
N PHE A 266 -2.72 19.59 8.06
CA PHE A 266 -1.46 19.02 8.51
C PHE A 266 -0.32 19.31 7.52
N ILE A 267 -0.56 19.10 6.22
CA ILE A 267 0.42 19.36 5.15
C ILE A 267 0.83 20.84 5.14
N GLU A 268 -0.13 21.75 5.24
CA GLU A 268 0.13 23.20 5.24
C GLU A 268 0.98 23.64 6.45
N ARG A 269 0.66 23.13 7.65
CA ARG A 269 1.46 23.41 8.86
C ARG A 269 2.87 22.84 8.74
N TYR A 270 2.99 21.60 8.29
CA TYR A 270 4.28 20.95 8.13
C TYR A 270 5.16 21.68 7.10
N LEU A 271 4.57 22.17 6.01
CA LEU A 271 5.26 23.01 5.03
C LEU A 271 5.76 24.32 5.64
N ALA A 272 4.96 24.97 6.48
CA ALA A 272 5.34 26.22 7.14
C ALA A 272 6.49 26.02 8.16
N GLU A 273 6.62 24.82 8.74
CA GLU A 273 7.70 24.50 9.70
C GLU A 273 9.06 24.23 9.02
N ILE A 274 9.06 23.80 7.75
CA ILE A 274 10.28 23.43 7.02
C ILE A 274 10.72 24.46 5.97
N SER A 275 9.91 25.51 5.74
CA SER A 275 10.21 26.62 4.82
C SER A 275 11.00 27.71 5.52
#